data_AF-A0A7X4JPX0-F1
#
_entry.id   AF-A0A7X4JPX0-F1
#
_cell.length_a   1.000
_cell.length_b   1.000
_cell.length_c   1.000
_cell.angle_alpha   90.00
_cell.angle_beta   90.00
_cell.angle_gamma   90.00
#
_symmetry.space_group_name_H-M   'P 1'
#
loop_
_entity.id
_entity.type
_entity.pdbx_description
1 polymer ?
#
loop_
_entity_poly.entity_id
_entity_poly.type
_entity_poly.pdbx_seq_one_letter_code
_entity_poly.pdbx_strand_id
1 'polypeptide(L)'
;MNEVDEAHAMLSMAEKNLRALKGMDDATVFYDEIFGFHVQQTIAKSLKAWIIAIGVEFPFIHNLARLLAILEENGCDVESFWDLVEYTAYAVNFRYDAAEMTDDPLDRSDASEQAQRLYDHVRKIIDTAAKS
;
A
#
# COMPACT_ATOMS: atom_id res chain seq x y z
N MET A 1 13.84 19.48 -0.63
CA MET A 1 13.16 18.46 0.19
C MET A 1 14.10 17.28 0.22
N ASN A 2 14.49 16.81 1.40
CA ASN A 2 15.33 15.61 1.46
C ASN A 2 14.46 14.36 1.29
N GLU A 3 15.08 13.19 1.10
CA GLU A 3 14.38 11.93 0.88
C GLU A 3 13.41 11.58 2.03
N VAL A 4 13.79 11.91 3.27
CA VAL A 4 12.96 11.68 4.46
C VAL A 4 11.67 12.50 4.44
N ASP A 5 11.75 13.79 4.08
CA ASP A 5 10.58 14.66 3.93
C ASP A 5 9.65 14.15 2.82
N GLU A 6 10.21 13.68 1.70
CA GLU A 6 9.44 13.13 0.59
C GLU A 6 8.77 11.79 0.98
N ALA A 7 9.47 10.94 1.71
CA ALA A 7 8.92 9.70 2.27
C ALA A 7 7.76 9.99 3.22
N HIS A 8 7.89 10.99 4.10
CA HIS A 8 6.79 11.43 4.98
C HIS A 8 5.59 11.96 4.19
N ALA A 9 5.82 12.75 3.13
CA ALA A 9 4.75 13.26 2.27
C ALA A 9 4.00 12.09 1.59
N MET A 10 4.74 11.10 1.08
CA MET A 10 4.17 9.89 0.48
C MET A 10 3.36 9.07 1.50
N LEU A 11 3.91 8.85 2.70
CA LEU A 11 3.22 8.10 3.76
C LEU A 11 1.97 8.85 4.28
N SER A 12 1.99 10.19 4.31
CA SER A 12 0.82 11.00 4.62
C SER A 12 -0.31 10.81 3.62
N MET A 13 0.01 10.54 2.34
CA MET A 13 -1.00 10.17 1.34
C MET A 13 -1.55 8.76 1.57
N ALA A 14 -0.73 7.81 2.05
CA ALA A 14 -1.21 6.49 2.47
C ALA A 14 -2.20 6.61 3.64
N GLU A 15 -1.87 7.45 4.64
CA GLU A 15 -2.72 7.68 5.81
C GLU A 15 -4.12 8.18 5.43
N LYS A 16 -4.24 9.06 4.42
CA LYS A 16 -5.55 9.53 3.95
C LYS A 16 -6.44 8.39 3.45
N ASN A 17 -5.85 7.39 2.76
CA ASN A 17 -6.58 6.22 2.29
C ASN A 17 -6.97 5.32 3.46
N LEU A 18 -6.04 5.08 4.38
CA LEU A 18 -6.27 4.28 5.58
C LEU A 18 -7.36 4.87 6.50
N ARG A 19 -7.41 6.20 6.62
CA ARG A 19 -8.50 6.89 7.33
C ARG A 19 -9.84 6.77 6.60
N ALA A 20 -9.84 6.77 5.26
CA ALA A 20 -11.06 6.56 4.49
C ALA A 20 -11.64 5.15 4.70
N LEU A 21 -10.79 4.12 4.75
CA LEU A 21 -11.21 2.73 4.98
C LEU A 21 -12.05 2.58 6.27
N LYS A 22 -11.72 3.31 7.34
CA LYS A 22 -12.48 3.33 8.61
C LYS A 22 -13.91 3.87 8.48
N GLY A 23 -14.22 4.57 7.39
CA GLY A 23 -15.56 5.04 7.09
C GLY A 23 -16.29 4.17 6.07
N MET A 24 -15.66 3.10 5.57
CA MET A 24 -16.15 2.25 4.49
C MET A 24 -16.60 0.87 4.98
N ASP A 25 -17.06 0.76 6.23
CA ASP A 25 -17.48 -0.52 6.82
C ASP A 25 -18.80 -1.04 6.22
N ASP A 26 -19.65 -0.13 5.71
CA ASP A 26 -20.94 -0.50 5.11
C ASP A 26 -20.78 -1.00 3.66
N ALA A 27 -20.90 -2.31 3.48
CA ALA A 27 -20.81 -2.98 2.18
C ALA A 27 -22.01 -2.69 1.25
N THR A 28 -23.10 -2.13 1.76
CA THR A 28 -24.23 -1.70 0.92
C THR A 28 -24.02 -0.31 0.31
N VAL A 29 -23.11 0.48 0.91
CA VAL A 29 -22.78 1.83 0.45
C VAL A 29 -21.50 1.83 -0.39
N PHE A 30 -20.47 1.12 0.06
CA PHE A 30 -19.20 1.02 -0.64
C PHE A 30 -19.05 -0.36 -1.24
N TYR A 31 -18.82 -0.47 -2.54
CA TYR A 31 -18.51 -1.74 -3.19
C TYR A 31 -17.07 -2.18 -2.90
N ASP A 32 -16.82 -3.49 -2.92
CA ASP A 32 -15.49 -4.06 -2.62
C ASP A 32 -14.41 -3.56 -3.56
N GLU A 33 -14.75 -3.27 -4.81
CA GLU A 33 -13.82 -2.67 -5.76
C GLU A 33 -13.35 -1.25 -5.34
N ILE A 34 -14.20 -0.47 -4.67
CA ILE A 34 -13.88 0.85 -4.14
C ILE A 34 -13.08 0.70 -2.85
N PHE A 35 -13.50 -0.20 -1.96
CA PHE A 35 -12.79 -0.49 -0.72
C PHE A 35 -11.38 -1.01 -1.00
N GLY A 36 -11.27 -2.06 -1.80
CA GLY A 36 -10.01 -2.69 -2.20
C GLY A 36 -9.09 -1.72 -2.94
N PHE A 37 -9.64 -0.75 -3.69
CA PHE A 37 -8.82 0.32 -4.26
C PHE A 37 -8.14 1.17 -3.18
N HIS A 38 -8.84 1.54 -2.10
CA HIS A 38 -8.22 2.28 -1.00
C HIS A 38 -7.21 1.42 -0.21
N VAL A 39 -7.45 0.12 -0.07
CA VAL A 39 -6.47 -0.84 0.47
C VAL A 39 -5.21 -0.84 -0.39
N GLN A 40 -5.36 -1.09 -1.70
CA GLN A 40 -4.26 -1.11 -2.68
C GLN A 40 -3.48 0.21 -2.67
N GLN A 41 -4.16 1.34 -2.60
CA GLN A 41 -3.53 2.66 -2.55
C GLN A 41 -2.80 2.94 -1.24
N THR A 42 -3.28 2.41 -0.12
CA THR A 42 -2.58 2.49 1.17
C THR A 42 -1.28 1.68 1.10
N ILE A 43 -1.34 0.45 0.60
CA ILE A 43 -0.19 -0.45 0.46
C ILE A 43 0.83 0.14 -0.50
N ALA A 44 0.42 0.50 -1.72
CA ALA A 44 1.32 1.01 -2.75
C ALA A 44 2.06 2.27 -2.31
N LYS A 45 1.35 3.21 -1.65
CA LYS A 45 1.98 4.45 -1.17
C LYS A 45 2.90 4.19 0.02
N SER A 46 2.58 3.24 0.90
CA SER A 46 3.47 2.85 1.99
C SER A 46 4.77 2.24 1.44
N LEU A 47 4.68 1.31 0.48
CA LEU A 47 5.87 0.74 -0.17
C LEU A 47 6.71 1.81 -0.88
N LYS A 48 6.09 2.73 -1.61
CA LYS A 48 6.80 3.85 -2.25
C LYS A 48 7.48 4.75 -1.23
N ALA A 49 6.82 5.05 -0.11
CA ALA A 49 7.44 5.83 0.97
C ALA A 49 8.68 5.13 1.54
N TRP A 50 8.63 3.80 1.69
CA TRP A 50 9.79 3.02 2.11
C TRP A 50 10.92 3.08 1.08
N ILE A 51 10.62 2.88 -0.20
CA ILE A 51 11.62 2.97 -1.28
C ILE A 51 12.30 4.35 -1.30
N ILE A 52 11.53 5.43 -1.12
CA ILE A 52 12.06 6.79 -1.02
C ILE A 52 12.96 6.93 0.22
N ALA A 53 12.55 6.37 1.36
CA ALA A 53 13.31 6.46 2.61
C ALA A 53 14.69 5.78 2.56
N ILE A 54 14.88 4.82 1.65
CA ILE A 54 16.18 4.17 1.41
C ILE A 54 16.95 4.78 0.23
N GLY A 55 16.46 5.90 -0.34
CA GLY A 55 17.13 6.63 -1.42
C GLY A 55 17.12 5.92 -2.78
N VAL A 56 16.10 5.08 -3.03
CA VAL A 56 15.99 4.28 -4.27
C VAL A 56 14.90 4.87 -5.18
N GLU A 57 15.15 4.86 -6.49
CA GLU A 57 14.14 5.25 -7.48
C GLU A 57 13.20 4.08 -7.82
N PHE A 58 11.94 4.39 -8.14
CA PHE A 58 10.96 3.41 -8.58
C PHE A 58 10.17 3.92 -9.79
N PRO A 59 9.73 3.01 -10.68
CA PRO A 59 8.88 3.39 -11.80
C PRO A 59 7.47 3.79 -11.31
N PHE A 60 6.79 4.68 -12.04
CA PHE A 60 5.42 5.11 -11.73
C PHE A 60 4.38 4.02 -12.06
N ILE A 61 4.39 2.93 -11.29
CA ILE A 61 3.50 1.77 -11.42
C ILE A 61 2.74 1.51 -10.11
N HIS A 62 1.62 0.78 -10.20
CA HIS A 62 0.81 0.33 -9.06
C HIS A 62 0.86 -1.20 -8.85
N ASN A 63 1.82 -1.88 -9.49
CA ASN A 63 2.06 -3.30 -9.29
C ASN A 63 2.81 -3.52 -7.98
N LEU A 64 2.18 -4.16 -7.00
CA LEU A 64 2.72 -4.31 -5.65
C LEU A 64 3.91 -5.28 -5.62
N ALA A 65 3.87 -6.36 -6.41
CA ALA A 65 4.97 -7.32 -6.51
C ALA A 65 6.26 -6.63 -6.97
N ARG A 66 6.16 -5.71 -7.94
CA ARG A 66 7.35 -4.98 -8.40
C ARG A 66 7.89 -4.01 -7.34
N LEU A 67 7.04 -3.38 -6.53
CA LEU A 67 7.49 -2.50 -5.44
C LEU A 67 8.17 -3.30 -4.32
N LEU A 68 7.63 -4.47 -3.97
CA LEU A 68 8.24 -5.39 -3.00
C LEU A 68 9.59 -5.93 -3.50
N ALA A 69 9.66 -6.34 -4.77
CA ALA A 69 10.91 -6.78 -5.39
C ALA A 69 12.00 -5.70 -5.32
N ILE A 70 11.68 -4.43 -5.56
CA ILE A 70 12.65 -3.33 -5.43
C ILE A 70 13.21 -3.24 -4.01
N LEU A 71 12.35 -3.35 -2.98
CA LEU A 71 12.78 -3.32 -1.59
C LEU A 71 13.68 -4.53 -1.24
N GLU A 72 13.27 -5.73 -1.65
CA GLU A 72 14.03 -6.97 -1.46
C GLU A 72 15.40 -6.92 -2.15
N GLU A 73 15.44 -6.46 -3.41
CA GLU A 73 16.66 -6.26 -4.19
C GLU A 73 17.64 -5.27 -3.52
N ASN A 74 17.13 -4.36 -2.67
CA ASN A 74 17.90 -3.39 -1.89
C ASN A 74 18.12 -3.81 -0.43
N GLY A 75 17.90 -5.10 -0.11
CA GLY A 75 18.25 -5.69 1.19
C GLY A 75 17.25 -5.42 2.32
N CYS A 76 16.04 -4.96 1.99
CA CYS A 76 14.95 -4.83 2.97
C CYS A 76 14.27 -6.18 3.21
N ASP A 77 13.93 -6.48 4.46
CA ASP A 77 13.12 -7.65 4.81
C ASP A 77 11.64 -7.38 4.54
N VAL A 78 11.12 -7.99 3.47
CA VAL A 78 9.73 -7.84 3.02
C VAL A 78 8.96 -9.16 2.99
N GLU A 79 9.51 -10.24 3.55
CA GLU A 79 8.95 -11.59 3.42
C GLU A 79 7.48 -11.64 3.85
N SER A 80 7.16 -10.98 4.97
CA SER A 80 5.81 -10.91 5.54
C SER A 80 4.79 -10.09 4.74
N PHE A 81 5.19 -9.43 3.65
CA PHE A 81 4.33 -8.53 2.86
C PHE A 81 4.02 -9.06 1.45
N TRP A 82 4.54 -10.23 1.06
CA TRP A 82 4.30 -10.80 -0.27
C TRP A 82 2.83 -11.15 -0.54
N ASP A 83 2.07 -11.53 0.49
CA ASP A 83 0.64 -11.82 0.35
C ASP A 83 -0.15 -10.58 -0.11
N LEU A 84 0.34 -9.36 0.18
CA LEU A 84 -0.29 -8.11 -0.24
C LEU A 84 -0.35 -7.94 -1.76
N VAL A 85 0.37 -8.75 -2.54
CA VAL A 85 0.34 -8.71 -4.01
C VAL A 85 -1.06 -8.94 -4.56
N GLU A 86 -1.92 -9.69 -3.86
CA GLU A 86 -3.32 -9.92 -4.23
C GLU A 86 -4.09 -8.61 -4.48
N TYR A 87 -3.77 -7.57 -3.71
CA TYR A 87 -4.44 -6.28 -3.82
C TYR A 87 -4.10 -5.52 -5.11
N THR A 88 -3.13 -5.99 -5.90
CA THR A 88 -2.80 -5.41 -7.22
C THR A 88 -4.01 -5.41 -8.16
N ALA A 89 -4.91 -6.40 -8.03
CA ALA A 89 -6.14 -6.49 -8.82
C ALA A 89 -7.05 -5.25 -8.67
N TYR A 90 -6.97 -4.54 -7.54
CA TYR A 90 -7.79 -3.36 -7.25
C TYR A 90 -7.18 -2.04 -7.74
N ALA A 91 -6.01 -2.06 -8.40
CA ALA A 91 -5.44 -0.85 -8.97
C ALA A 91 -6.23 -0.39 -10.21
N VAL A 92 -6.38 0.93 -10.41
CA VAL A 92 -7.24 1.52 -11.47
C VAL A 92 -7.01 0.91 -12.86
N ASN A 93 -5.75 0.68 -13.22
CA ASN A 93 -5.41 0.13 -14.54
C ASN A 93 -5.89 -1.32 -14.70
N PHE A 94 -5.93 -2.10 -13.62
CA PHE A 94 -6.38 -3.49 -13.63
C PHE A 94 -7.90 -3.61 -13.49
N ARG A 95 -8.58 -2.61 -12.91
CA ARG A 95 -10.06 -2.60 -12.74
C ARG A 95 -10.82 -2.66 -14.07
N TYR A 96 -10.27 -2.14 -15.16
CA TYR A 96 -10.91 -2.21 -16.48
C TYR A 96 -10.56 -3.49 -17.28
N ASP A 97 -9.47 -4.16 -16.89
CA ASP A 97 -9.04 -5.44 -17.47
C ASP A 97 -9.54 -6.65 -16.67
N ALA A 98 -10.04 -6.42 -15.44
CA ALA A 98 -10.47 -7.46 -14.50
C ALA A 98 -11.87 -8.00 -14.83
N ALA A 99 -11.93 -8.90 -15.81
CA ALA A 99 -13.00 -9.88 -15.93
C ALA A 99 -12.92 -11.00 -14.87
N GLU A 100 -11.94 -10.93 -13.94
CA GLU A 100 -11.55 -12.02 -13.02
C GLU A 100 -11.49 -11.59 -11.55
N MET A 101 -12.31 -10.62 -11.11
CA MET A 101 -12.53 -10.47 -9.67
C MET A 101 -13.33 -11.68 -9.19
N THR A 102 -12.85 -12.33 -8.13
CA THR A 102 -13.54 -13.48 -7.53
C THR A 102 -14.93 -13.08 -7.05
N ASP A 103 -15.92 -13.96 -7.20
CA ASP A 103 -17.29 -13.73 -6.69
C ASP A 103 -17.35 -13.65 -5.15
N ASP A 104 -16.26 -14.02 -4.46
CA ASP A 104 -16.18 -13.97 -3.00
C ASP A 104 -16.01 -12.53 -2.49
N PRO A 105 -16.83 -12.12 -1.49
CA PRO A 105 -16.70 -10.81 -0.86
C PRO A 105 -15.33 -10.60 -0.20
N LEU A 106 -14.80 -9.39 -0.32
CA LEU A 106 -13.56 -9.00 0.34
C LEU A 106 -13.74 -8.97 1.86
N ASP A 107 -12.83 -9.63 2.61
CA ASP A 107 -12.75 -9.43 4.05
C ASP A 107 -12.16 -8.05 4.37
N ARG A 108 -13.04 -7.07 4.58
CA ARG A 108 -12.67 -5.67 4.83
C ARG A 108 -11.87 -5.48 6.11
N SER A 109 -12.13 -6.31 7.13
CA SER A 109 -11.44 -6.22 8.41
C SER A 109 -10.00 -6.65 8.22
N ASP A 110 -9.79 -7.85 7.67
CA ASP A 110 -8.45 -8.38 7.42
C ASP A 110 -7.67 -7.48 6.45
N ALA A 111 -8.29 -7.04 5.34
CA ALA A 111 -7.65 -6.16 4.37
C ALA A 111 -7.20 -4.82 4.99
N SER A 112 -8.00 -4.25 5.89
CA SER A 112 -7.62 -3.04 6.63
C SER A 112 -6.47 -3.30 7.60
N GLU A 113 -6.48 -4.43 8.30
CA GLU A 113 -5.42 -4.82 9.23
C GLU A 113 -4.10 -5.08 8.50
N GLN A 114 -4.13 -5.75 7.35
CA GLN A 114 -2.99 -5.96 6.48
C GLN A 114 -2.38 -4.61 6.02
N ALA A 115 -3.20 -3.69 5.52
CA ALA A 115 -2.73 -2.36 5.11
C ALA A 115 -2.18 -1.52 6.27
N GLN A 116 -2.83 -1.57 7.44
CA GLN A 116 -2.39 -0.89 8.66
C GLN A 116 -1.04 -1.43 9.15
N ARG A 117 -0.83 -2.75 9.13
CA ARG A 117 0.44 -3.39 9.51
C ARG A 117 1.61 -2.88 8.68
N LEU A 118 1.47 -2.83 7.35
CA LEU A 118 2.51 -2.28 6.48
C LEU A 118 2.73 -0.79 6.73
N TYR A 119 1.66 0.01 6.83
CA TYR A 119 1.75 1.44 7.10
C TYR A 119 2.56 1.71 8.39
N ASP A 120 2.26 0.98 9.47
CA ASP A 120 2.96 1.13 10.74
C ASP A 120 4.42 0.68 10.70
N HIS A 121 4.71 -0.37 9.93
CA HIS A 121 6.07 -0.82 9.68
C HIS A 121 6.90 0.28 8.99
N VAL A 122 6.39 0.82 7.87
CA VAL A 122 7.07 1.86 7.10
C VAL A 122 7.22 3.15 7.91
N ARG A 123 6.20 3.53 8.69
CA ARG A 123 6.28 4.70 9.59
C ARG A 123 7.48 4.61 10.53
N LYS A 124 7.70 3.46 11.16
CA LYS A 124 8.82 3.25 12.08
C LYS A 124 10.18 3.39 11.37
N ILE A 125 10.28 2.93 10.13
CA ILE A 125 11.51 3.06 9.32
C ILE A 125 11.82 4.52 9.06
N ILE A 126 10.84 5.28 8.56
CA ILE A 126 11.03 6.71 8.24
C ILE A 126 11.36 7.50 9.51
N ASP A 127 10.65 7.26 10.61
CA ASP A 127 10.90 7.92 11.90
C ASP A 127 12.30 7.61 12.48
N THR A 128 12.89 6.47 12.10
CA THR A 128 14.25 6.09 12.51
C THR A 128 15.30 6.78 11.62
N ALA A 129 15.04 6.83 10.31
CA ALA A 129 15.89 7.54 9.35
C ALA A 129 15.95 9.05 9.65
N ALA A 130 14.85 9.64 10.10
CA ALA A 130 14.79 11.06 10.48
C ALA A 130 15.61 11.43 11.73
N LYS A 131 16.00 10.44 12.55
CA LYS A 131 16.76 10.63 13.81
C LYS A 131 18.26 10.37 13.64
N SER A 132 18.67 9.84 12.49
CA SER A 132 20.07 9.50 12.17
C SER A 132 20.77 10.68 11.51
#